data_AF-A0A642UXA1-F1
#
_entry.id   AF-A0A642UXA1-F1
#
_cell.length_a   1.000
_cell.length_b   1.000
_cell.length_c   1.000
_cell.angle_alpha   90.00
_cell.angle_beta   90.00
_cell.angle_gamma   90.00
#
_symmetry.space_group_name_H-M   'P 1'
#
loop_
_entity.id
_entity.type
_entity.pdbx_description
1 polymer ?
#
loop_
_entity_poly.entity_id
_entity_poly.type
_entity_poly.pdbx_seq_one_letter_code
_entity_poly.pdbx_strand_id
1 'polypeptide(L)'
;MSNKYNVTRSQHETISKSRFAKASVLTVVTVVMFALWAWHGWWSLKVMYYQPYGSLINNLVYGPLTWFAHMGISYRLAKWLNLKLLDDSIEADYKKYL
;
A
#
# COMPACT_ATOMS: atom_id res chain seq x y z
N MET A 1 -40.03 -20.10 -2.97
CA MET A 1 -39.19 -19.22 -3.82
C MET A 1 -38.37 -18.17 -3.05
N SER A 2 -38.62 -17.86 -1.76
CA SER A 2 -37.88 -16.80 -1.05
C SER A 2 -36.46 -17.18 -0.56
N ASN A 3 -36.16 -18.48 -0.41
CA ASN A 3 -34.87 -18.91 0.16
C ASN A 3 -33.66 -18.56 -0.72
N LYS A 4 -33.81 -18.63 -2.06
CA LYS A 4 -32.73 -18.26 -3.00
C LYS A 4 -32.35 -16.77 -2.89
N TYR A 5 -33.32 -15.87 -2.71
CA TYR A 5 -33.05 -14.43 -2.59
C TYR A 5 -32.27 -14.08 -1.32
N ASN A 6 -32.55 -14.76 -0.21
CA ASN A 6 -31.85 -14.54 1.06
C ASN A 6 -30.40 -15.07 1.04
N VAL A 7 -30.16 -16.20 0.35
CA VAL A 7 -28.81 -16.75 0.14
C VAL A 7 -27.97 -15.81 -0.75
N THR A 8 -28.52 -15.31 -1.86
CA THR A 8 -27.78 -14.39 -2.74
C THR A 8 -27.48 -13.05 -2.07
N ARG A 9 -28.41 -12.53 -1.25
CA ARG A 9 -28.22 -11.26 -0.50
C ARG A 9 -27.16 -11.40 0.58
N SER A 10 -27.17 -12.49 1.36
CA SER A 10 -26.17 -12.74 2.41
C SER A 10 -24.77 -12.98 1.84
N GLN A 11 -24.64 -13.68 0.70
CA GLN A 11 -23.36 -13.81 -0.01
C GLN A 11 -22.84 -12.47 -0.54
N HIS A 12 -23.71 -11.65 -1.12
CA HIS A 12 -23.33 -10.32 -1.61
C HIS A 12 -22.84 -9.41 -0.48
N GLU A 13 -23.50 -9.45 0.68
CA GLU A 13 -23.15 -8.64 1.84
C GLU A 13 -21.81 -9.06 2.46
N THR A 14 -21.53 -10.37 2.53
CA THR A 14 -20.24 -10.90 2.99
C THR A 14 -19.10 -10.58 2.03
N ILE A 15 -19.33 -10.66 0.71
CA ILE A 15 -18.34 -10.24 -0.31
C ILE A 15 -18.07 -8.73 -0.19
N SER A 16 -19.12 -7.91 -0.10
CA SER A 16 -18.99 -6.44 0.06
C SER A 16 -18.21 -6.06 1.32
N LYS A 17 -18.53 -6.67 2.48
CA LYS A 17 -17.80 -6.48 3.74
C LYS A 17 -16.32 -6.87 3.61
N SER A 18 -16.02 -7.99 2.95
CA SER A 18 -14.63 -8.43 2.75
C SER A 18 -13.83 -7.48 1.84
N ARG A 19 -14.46 -6.93 0.80
CA ARG A 19 -13.85 -5.92 -0.10
C ARG A 19 -13.57 -4.61 0.63
N PHE A 20 -14.54 -4.14 1.41
CA PHE A 20 -14.37 -2.96 2.24
C PHE A 20 -13.21 -3.14 3.24
N ALA A 21 -13.14 -4.29 3.92
CA ALA A 21 -12.04 -4.60 4.83
C ALA A 21 -10.68 -4.59 4.12
N LYS A 22 -10.55 -5.28 2.97
CA LYS A 22 -9.31 -5.30 2.17
C LYS A 22 -8.89 -3.91 1.70
N ALA A 23 -9.83 -3.10 1.21
CA ALA A 23 -9.57 -1.73 0.80
C ALA A 23 -9.12 -0.86 1.98
N SER A 24 -9.77 -0.98 3.14
CA SER A 24 -9.39 -0.23 4.34
C SER A 24 -7.98 -0.57 4.83
N VAL A 25 -7.59 -1.85 4.79
CA VAL A 25 -6.22 -2.30 5.11
C VAL A 25 -5.23 -1.70 4.13
N LEU A 26 -5.52 -1.74 2.82
CA LEU A 26 -4.65 -1.14 1.81
C LEU A 26 -4.48 0.37 2.05
N THR A 27 -5.57 1.09 2.35
CA THR A 27 -5.51 2.52 2.68
C THR A 27 -4.65 2.79 3.91
N VAL A 28 -4.84 2.05 5.00
CA VAL A 28 -4.02 2.22 6.23
C VAL A 28 -2.55 1.96 5.94
N VAL A 29 -2.23 0.88 5.20
CA VAL A 29 -0.86 0.57 4.80
C VAL A 29 -0.27 1.71 3.97
N THR A 30 -1.00 2.22 2.98
CA THR A 30 -0.54 3.35 2.16
C THR A 30 -0.29 4.60 2.99
N VAL A 31 -1.18 4.96 3.91
CA VAL A 31 -1.00 6.13 4.79
C VAL A 31 0.23 5.96 5.68
N VAL A 32 0.42 4.79 6.28
CA VAL A 32 1.60 4.48 7.10
C VAL A 32 2.88 4.58 6.28
N MET A 33 2.88 4.07 5.04
CA MET A 33 4.03 4.18 4.14
C MET A 33 4.39 5.65 3.84
N PHE A 34 3.40 6.49 3.54
CA PHE A 34 3.65 7.93 3.33
C PHE A 34 4.19 8.61 4.58
N ALA A 35 3.67 8.28 5.77
CA ALA A 35 4.18 8.81 7.03
C ALA A 35 5.66 8.41 7.27
N LEU A 36 6.00 7.15 7.02
CA LEU A 36 7.38 6.66 7.11
C LEU A 36 8.30 7.34 6.08
N TRP A 37 7.82 7.59 4.86
CA TRP A 37 8.59 8.33 3.86
C TRP A 37 8.83 9.78 4.27
N ALA A 38 7.83 10.46 4.83
CA ALA A 38 8.00 11.83 5.32
C ALA A 38 8.99 11.89 6.49
N TRP A 39 8.87 10.98 7.46
CA TRP A 39 9.84 10.82 8.54
C TRP A 39 11.25 10.59 8.00
N HIS A 40 11.41 9.60 7.12
CA HIS A 40 12.73 9.23 6.58
C HIS A 40 13.31 10.33 5.68
N GLY A 41 12.46 11.05 4.95
CA GLY A 41 12.84 12.23 4.18
C GLY A 41 13.38 13.34 5.10
N TRP A 42 12.72 13.59 6.22
CA TRP A 42 13.22 14.52 7.23
C TRP A 42 14.56 14.09 7.83
N TRP A 43 14.73 12.79 8.12
CA TRP A 43 16.03 12.25 8.55
C TRP A 43 17.11 12.41 7.47
N SER A 44 16.78 12.13 6.21
CA SER A 44 17.68 12.31 5.06
C SER A 44 18.15 13.77 4.91
N LEU A 45 17.26 14.74 5.10
CA LEU A 45 17.63 16.16 5.14
C LEU A 45 18.59 16.48 6.29
N LYS A 46 18.38 15.90 7.48
CA LYS A 46 19.32 16.05 8.60
C LYS A 46 20.69 15.45 8.27
N VAL A 47 20.74 14.30 7.62
CA VAL A 47 22.02 13.70 7.17
C VAL A 47 22.75 14.64 6.22
N MET A 48 22.04 15.27 5.28
CA MET A 48 22.64 16.26 4.39
C MET A 48 23.12 17.53 5.10
N TYR A 49 22.39 17.98 6.13
CA TYR A 49 22.70 19.19 6.89
C TYR A 49 23.87 18.99 7.88
N TYR A 50 23.82 17.95 8.70
CA TYR A 50 24.80 17.69 9.75
C TYR A 50 26.03 16.92 9.26
N GLN A 51 25.98 16.38 8.05
CA GLN A 51 27.06 15.63 7.40
C GLN A 51 27.75 14.56 8.29
N PRO A 52 27.01 13.70 9.02
CA PRO A 52 27.59 12.75 9.96
C PRO A 52 28.55 11.73 9.31
N TYR A 53 28.47 11.53 7.99
CA TYR A 53 29.30 10.58 7.25
C TYR A 53 30.55 11.21 6.59
N GLY A 54 30.91 12.43 7.01
CA GLY A 54 32.15 13.12 6.63
C GLY A 54 32.10 13.73 5.23
N SER A 55 32.09 12.91 4.17
CA SER A 55 32.09 13.41 2.79
C SER A 55 30.67 13.67 2.28
N LEU A 56 30.52 14.66 1.39
CA LEU A 56 29.23 14.95 0.76
C LEU A 56 28.66 13.73 0.01
N ILE A 57 29.53 12.97 -0.68
CA ILE A 57 29.12 11.75 -1.41
C ILE A 57 28.55 10.72 -0.45
N ASN A 58 29.21 10.47 0.69
CA ASN A 58 28.72 9.49 1.67
C ASN A 58 27.37 9.93 2.24
N ASN A 59 27.21 11.21 2.58
CA ASN A 59 25.95 11.73 3.09
C ASN A 59 24.82 11.67 2.04
N LEU A 60 25.14 11.92 0.77
CA LEU A 60 24.19 11.79 -0.35
C LEU A 60 23.74 10.33 -0.54
N VAL A 61 24.69 9.39 -0.47
CA VAL A 61 24.41 7.96 -0.61
C VAL A 61 23.58 7.46 0.58
N TYR A 62 24.02 7.73 1.81
CA TYR A 62 23.35 7.18 3.00
C TYR A 62 22.04 7.88 3.37
N GLY A 63 21.86 9.16 3.05
CA GLY A 63 20.61 9.88 3.32
C GLY A 63 19.64 9.86 2.12
N PRO A 64 19.82 10.74 1.13
CA PRO A 64 18.92 10.83 -0.02
C PRO A 64 18.78 9.55 -0.84
N LEU A 65 19.89 8.88 -1.16
CA LEU A 65 19.84 7.71 -2.04
C LEU A 65 19.13 6.52 -1.39
N THR A 66 19.39 6.28 -0.09
CA THR A 66 18.64 5.25 0.66
C THR A 66 17.16 5.60 0.76
N TRP A 67 16.80 6.87 0.97
CA TRP A 67 15.41 7.30 0.99
C TRP A 67 14.69 7.01 -0.34
N PHE A 68 15.31 7.37 -1.47
CA PHE A 68 14.77 7.05 -2.80
C PHE A 68 14.68 5.54 -3.05
N ALA A 69 15.68 4.76 -2.62
CA ALA A 69 15.64 3.31 -2.74
C ALA A 69 14.47 2.70 -1.96
N HIS A 70 14.21 3.19 -0.73
CA HIS A 70 13.05 2.77 0.05
C HIS A 70 11.74 3.16 -0.65
N MET A 71 11.63 4.37 -1.22
CA MET A 71 10.45 4.74 -2.00
C MET A 71 10.19 3.77 -3.16
N GLY A 72 11.24 3.41 -3.91
CA GLY A 72 11.14 2.45 -5.02
C GLY A 72 10.69 1.05 -4.58
N ILE A 73 11.27 0.52 -3.50
CA ILE A 73 10.89 -0.79 -2.94
C ILE A 73 9.44 -0.76 -2.44
N SER A 74 9.08 0.28 -1.70
CA SER A 74 7.75 0.38 -1.11
C SER A 74 6.69 0.58 -2.21
N TYR A 75 6.98 1.28 -3.29
CA TYR A 75 6.10 1.37 -4.46
C TYR A 75 5.83 -0.01 -5.08
N ARG A 76 6.87 -0.84 -5.26
CA ARG A 76 6.70 -2.22 -5.76
C ARG A 76 5.84 -3.06 -4.81
N LEU A 77 6.05 -2.92 -3.50
CA LEU A 77 5.23 -3.58 -2.49
C LEU A 77 3.77 -3.13 -2.55
N ALA A 78 3.50 -1.83 -2.63
CA ALA A 78 2.15 -1.30 -2.75
C ALA A 78 1.45 -1.79 -4.01
N LYS A 79 2.15 -1.84 -5.15
CA LYS A 79 1.62 -2.41 -6.39
C LYS A 79 1.27 -3.88 -6.24
N TRP A 80 2.15 -4.67 -5.60
CA TRP A 80 1.90 -6.08 -5.34
C TRP A 80 0.71 -6.30 -4.40
N LEU A 81 0.61 -5.52 -3.32
CA LEU A 81 -0.54 -5.56 -2.40
C LEU A 81 -1.84 -5.17 -3.09
N ASN A 82 -1.81 -4.15 -3.95
CA ASN A 82 -2.96 -3.72 -4.72
C ASN A 82 -3.48 -4.86 -5.61
N LEU A 83 -2.59 -5.47 -6.42
CA LEU A 83 -2.95 -6.62 -7.24
C LEU A 83 -3.48 -7.78 -6.38
N LYS A 84 -2.79 -8.13 -5.29
CA LYS A 84 -3.19 -9.30 -4.49
C LYS A 84 -4.50 -9.11 -3.73
N LEU A 85 -4.80 -7.89 -3.28
CA LEU A 85 -5.99 -7.61 -2.47
C LEU A 85 -7.21 -7.20 -3.31
N LEU A 86 -7.01 -6.46 -4.39
CA LEU A 86 -8.09 -5.91 -5.21
C LEU A 86 -8.38 -6.74 -6.47
N ASP A 87 -7.36 -7.28 -7.15
CA ASP A 87 -7.56 -7.96 -8.44
C ASP A 87 -8.31 -9.31 -8.28
N ASP A 88 -7.97 -10.08 -7.23
CA ASP A 88 -8.72 -11.28 -6.79
C ASP A 88 -10.22 -10.99 -6.53
N SER A 89 -10.61 -9.72 -6.36
CA SER A 89 -12.00 -9.31 -6.10
C SER A 89 -12.75 -8.76 -7.31
N ILE A 90 -12.04 -8.26 -8.33
CA ILE A 90 -12.62 -7.72 -9.57
C ILE A 90 -13.04 -8.86 -10.51
N GLU A 91 -12.21 -9.90 -10.63
CA GLU A 91 -12.49 -11.06 -11.49
C GLU A 91 -13.72 -11.86 -11.02
N ALA A 92 -14.00 -11.84 -9.71
CA ALA A 92 -15.22 -12.40 -9.11
C ALA A 92 -16.49 -11.61 -9.46
N ASP A 93 -16.40 -10.29 -9.69
CA ASP A 93 -17.54 -9.47 -10.12
C ASP A 93 -17.86 -9.67 -11.60
N TYR A 94 -16.83 -9.76 -12.46
CA TYR A 94 -17.01 -9.99 -13.89
C TYR A 94 -17.80 -11.28 -14.20
N LYS A 95 -17.50 -12.38 -13.49
CA LYS A 95 -18.25 -13.64 -13.62
C LYS A 95 -19.71 -13.58 -13.17
N LYS A 96 -20.15 -12.53 -12.49
CA LYS A 96 -21.54 -12.36 -12.06
C LYS A 96 -22.42 -11.73 -13.15
N TYR A 97 -21.82 -11.10 -14.16
CA TYR A 97 -22.50 -10.40 -15.25
C TYR A 97 -22.43 -11.15 -16.60
N LEU A 98 -21.86 -12.35 -16.62
CA LEU A 98 -21.94 -13.35 -17.69
C LEU A 98 -22.70 -14.58 -17.18
#